data_AF-A0A9C5ZHD6-F1
#
_entry.id   AF-A0A9C5ZHD6-F1
#
_cell.length_a   1.000
_cell.length_b   1.000
_cell.length_c   1.000
_cell.angle_alpha   90.00
_cell.angle_beta   90.00
_cell.angle_gamma   90.00
#
_symmetry.space_group_name_H-M   'P 1'
#
loop_
_entity.id
_entity.type
_entity.pdbx_description
1 polymer ?
#
loop_
_entity_poly.entity_id
_entity_poly.type
_entity_poly.pdbx_seq_one_letter_code
_entity_poly.pdbx_strand_id
1 'polypeptide(L)'
;MDLMDESGEIRATPFREQCDKFYDIIQVDQVYFISRCQLKPANKQFSTLKNDFEMTFTNETVVQLCEDASGIPEIKYGLVPISQVANMKPKAAVDVVGVCKEVGEVQMFTSRTTNKEFKKRDPVLIDISDAAVTLTIWGEDAVNFDGQVQPVILVKGARNNEFNGDTAGDIELLKTDALKTTHNIPKGKLLLAIDHPTDAERSTSCDDEDVTEQDLYGLPLPNVDVGDIIDSTLAITLRKPSKIEEALDLCIERLACTSYHINNKQKLRYLVDLDHSDFNETTGRHNDDQLTKTDVAKIMGKSSMVSGLEKLKELPSVVNTRKRRELNKIERSKTKGKDWFNMSAPETTEEVENDLKILKMRSVLDSKHFYKKNDLKVLPKYFQVGTVQYSPLYDRECDVRKHKRRSLMDELLADSEAQMYTKRKYNEIVKRKENYAHREATKAMRKLKKNN
;
A
#
# COMPACT_ATOMS: atom_id res chain seq x y z
N MET A 1 1.29 2.42 -19.44
CA MET A 1 2.64 1.95 -19.76
C MET A 1 3.60 2.29 -18.64
N ASP A 2 4.65 1.49 -18.45
CA ASP A 2 5.73 1.80 -17.50
C ASP A 2 6.98 2.19 -18.30
N LEU A 3 7.64 3.28 -17.90
CA LEU A 3 8.81 3.87 -18.55
C LEU A 3 10.04 3.67 -17.67
N MET A 4 11.21 3.54 -18.26
CA MET A 4 12.49 3.32 -17.56
C MET A 4 13.59 4.21 -18.13
N ASP A 5 14.39 4.79 -17.26
CA ASP A 5 15.64 5.50 -17.58
C ASP A 5 16.76 5.13 -16.58
N GLU A 6 17.93 5.76 -16.68
CA GLU A 6 19.05 5.52 -15.74
C GLU A 6 18.71 5.82 -14.28
N SER A 7 17.76 6.73 -14.04
CA SER A 7 17.39 7.18 -12.70
C SER A 7 16.33 6.29 -12.04
N GLY A 8 15.48 5.64 -12.82
CA GLY A 8 14.50 4.68 -12.32
C GLY A 8 13.34 4.40 -13.26
N GLU A 9 12.24 3.95 -12.67
CA GLU A 9 11.01 3.59 -13.39
C GLU A 9 9.87 4.54 -13.02
N ILE A 10 9.03 4.91 -13.99
CA ILE A 10 7.84 5.73 -13.76
C ILE A 10 6.68 5.24 -14.62
N ARG A 11 5.46 5.27 -14.06
CA ARG A 11 4.27 4.88 -14.81
C ARG A 11 3.67 6.08 -15.51
N ALA A 12 3.36 5.90 -16.79
CA ALA A 12 2.65 6.87 -17.61
C ALA A 12 1.28 6.32 -18.06
N THR A 13 0.25 7.15 -17.94
CA THR A 13 -1.13 6.79 -18.32
C THR A 13 -1.73 7.84 -19.25
N PRO A 14 -1.92 7.53 -20.55
CA PRO A 14 -2.77 8.30 -21.44
C PRO A 14 -4.25 7.98 -21.21
N PHE A 15 -5.12 8.99 -21.32
CA PHE A 15 -6.57 8.83 -21.19
C PHE A 15 -7.29 9.30 -22.45
N ARG A 16 -8.43 8.67 -22.78
CA ARG A 16 -9.34 9.12 -23.87
C ARG A 16 -8.59 9.35 -25.19
N GLU A 17 -8.65 10.56 -25.74
CA GLU A 17 -8.05 10.97 -27.02
C GLU A 17 -6.53 10.77 -27.06
N GLN A 18 -5.84 10.85 -25.92
CA GLN A 18 -4.40 10.57 -25.87
C GLN A 18 -4.11 9.09 -26.08
N CYS A 19 -5.01 8.20 -25.67
CA CYS A 19 -4.85 6.77 -25.91
C CYS A 19 -4.86 6.52 -27.41
N ASP A 20 -5.93 6.94 -28.10
CA ASP A 20 -6.10 6.73 -29.54
C ASP A 20 -4.94 7.32 -30.35
N LYS A 21 -4.37 8.45 -29.91
CA LYS A 21 -3.25 9.10 -30.59
C LYS A 21 -1.91 8.36 -30.40
N PHE A 22 -1.62 7.89 -29.19
CA PHE A 22 -0.30 7.38 -28.84
C PHE A 22 -0.21 5.85 -28.82
N TYR A 23 -1.34 5.14 -28.88
CA TYR A 23 -1.38 3.68 -28.81
C TYR A 23 -0.58 3.02 -29.94
N ASP A 24 -0.74 3.49 -31.18
CA ASP A 24 -0.05 2.92 -32.33
C ASP A 24 1.42 3.38 -32.46
N ILE A 25 1.75 4.52 -31.84
CA ILE A 25 3.08 5.14 -31.92
C ILE A 25 4.03 4.52 -30.90
N ILE A 26 3.54 4.24 -29.69
CA ILE A 26 4.36 3.77 -28.59
C ILE A 26 4.41 2.25 -28.59
N GLN A 27 5.52 1.72 -29.10
CA GLN A 27 5.85 0.30 -29.08
C GLN A 27 6.74 -0.05 -27.88
N VAL A 28 6.57 -1.27 -27.37
CA VAL A 28 7.39 -1.84 -26.29
C VAL A 28 8.84 -2.00 -26.76
N ASP A 29 9.80 -1.88 -25.84
CA ASP A 29 11.25 -1.99 -26.08
C ASP A 29 11.86 -0.92 -27.01
N GLN A 30 11.13 0.15 -27.32
CA GLN A 30 11.62 1.30 -28.08
C GLN A 30 11.86 2.51 -27.18
N VAL A 31 12.76 3.41 -27.62
CA VAL A 31 13.15 4.60 -26.87
C VAL A 31 12.39 5.83 -27.35
N TYR A 32 11.80 6.59 -26.42
CA TYR A 32 11.06 7.82 -26.74
C TYR A 32 11.48 8.99 -25.86
N PHE A 33 11.56 10.18 -26.46
CA PHE A 33 11.53 11.46 -25.76
C PHE A 33 10.09 11.85 -25.47
N ILE A 34 9.75 12.00 -24.19
CA ILE A 34 8.42 12.35 -23.72
C ILE A 34 8.51 13.69 -22.98
N SER A 35 7.72 14.68 -23.42
CA SER A 35 7.71 16.02 -22.81
C SER A 35 6.29 16.56 -22.63
N ARG A 36 6.14 17.57 -21.75
CA ARG A 36 4.87 18.25 -21.44
C ARG A 36 3.79 17.29 -20.89
N CYS A 37 4.18 16.46 -19.93
CA CYS A 37 3.27 15.58 -19.18
C CYS A 37 2.92 16.19 -17.81
N GLN A 38 1.76 15.82 -17.27
CA GLN A 38 1.37 16.20 -15.92
C GLN A 38 1.79 15.12 -14.92
N LEU A 39 2.46 15.50 -13.82
CA LEU A 39 2.78 14.60 -12.72
C LEU A 39 1.67 14.60 -11.66
N LYS A 40 1.32 13.41 -11.17
CA LYS A 40 0.39 13.19 -10.06
C LYS A 40 1.03 12.25 -9.03
N PRO A 41 0.64 12.33 -7.75
CA PRO A 41 1.06 11.34 -6.77
C PRO A 41 0.63 9.93 -7.18
N ALA A 42 1.53 8.96 -7.09
CA ALA A 42 1.31 7.59 -7.52
C ALA A 42 0.26 6.88 -6.67
N ASN A 43 -0.63 6.13 -7.32
CA ASN A 43 -1.58 5.30 -6.61
C ASN A 43 -1.00 3.90 -6.41
N LYS A 44 -0.29 3.73 -5.28
CA LYS A 44 0.38 2.47 -4.90
C LYS A 44 -0.54 1.27 -4.72
N GLN A 45 -1.87 1.45 -4.78
CA GLN A 45 -2.82 0.33 -4.82
C GLN A 45 -2.84 -0.38 -6.18
N PHE A 46 -2.53 0.35 -7.26
CA PHE A 46 -2.58 -0.15 -8.64
C PHE A 46 -1.20 -0.17 -9.31
N SER A 47 -0.18 0.48 -8.71
CA SER A 47 1.19 0.48 -9.20
C SER A 47 2.10 -0.46 -8.42
N THR A 48 2.86 -1.27 -9.16
CA THR A 48 3.94 -2.13 -8.67
C THR A 48 5.28 -1.39 -8.59
N LEU A 49 5.37 -0.19 -9.17
CA LEU A 49 6.59 0.60 -9.21
C LEU A 49 6.86 1.26 -7.84
N LYS A 50 8.14 1.42 -7.51
CA LYS A 50 8.58 2.07 -6.25
C LYS A 50 8.43 3.59 -6.25
N ASN A 51 8.20 4.20 -7.42
CA ASN A 51 8.13 5.64 -7.60
C ASN A 51 6.93 6.25 -6.86
N ASP A 52 7.11 7.44 -6.29
CA ASP A 52 6.07 8.19 -5.56
C ASP A 52 5.17 9.00 -6.50
N PHE A 53 5.54 9.15 -7.77
CA PHE A 53 4.78 9.88 -8.77
C PHE A 53 4.42 9.03 -9.99
N GLU A 54 3.33 9.43 -10.65
CA GLU A 54 2.84 8.89 -11.91
C GLU A 54 2.65 10.02 -12.92
N MET A 55 2.92 9.74 -14.18
CA MET A 55 2.72 10.66 -15.30
C MET A 55 1.34 10.45 -15.94
N THR A 56 0.64 11.54 -16.22
CA THR A 56 -0.58 11.58 -17.02
C THR A 56 -0.33 12.37 -18.28
N PHE A 57 -0.72 11.80 -19.43
CA PHE A 57 -0.58 12.51 -20.70
C PHE A 57 -1.72 13.53 -20.84
N THR A 58 -1.38 14.68 -21.40
CA THR A 58 -2.30 15.78 -21.67
C THR A 58 -2.33 16.08 -23.17
N ASN A 59 -3.17 17.03 -23.58
CA ASN A 59 -3.28 17.42 -24.99
C ASN A 59 -1.96 18.02 -25.54
N GLU A 60 -1.13 18.58 -24.66
CA GLU A 60 0.15 19.22 -25.03
C GLU A 60 1.33 18.25 -25.03
N THR A 61 1.11 17.00 -24.62
CA THR A 61 2.16 15.99 -24.54
C THR A 61 2.74 15.69 -25.91
N VAL A 62 4.07 15.70 -26.00
CA VAL A 62 4.83 15.39 -27.20
C VAL A 62 5.64 14.13 -26.94
N VAL A 63 5.49 13.14 -27.81
CA VAL A 63 6.21 11.87 -27.81
C VAL A 63 6.96 11.78 -29.14
N GLN A 64 8.27 11.60 -29.10
CA GLN A 64 9.13 11.48 -30.28
C GLN A 64 10.05 10.27 -30.13
N LEU A 65 10.14 9.43 -31.17
CA LEU A 65 11.06 8.29 -31.19
C LEU A 65 12.52 8.80 -31.16
N CYS A 66 13.35 8.16 -30.34
CA CYS A 66 14.79 8.41 -30.30
C CYS A 66 15.50 7.27 -31.02
N GLU A 67 16.30 7.60 -32.04
CA GLU A 67 17.13 6.63 -32.76
C GLU A 67 18.45 6.35 -32.01
N ASP A 68 18.88 7.27 -31.15
CA ASP A 68 20.10 7.14 -30.36
C ASP A 68 19.79 6.52 -28.98
N ALA A 69 19.97 5.19 -28.86
CA ALA A 69 19.81 4.45 -27.60
C ALA A 69 21.02 4.59 -26.64
N SER A 70 21.89 5.57 -26.86
CA SER A 70 23.14 5.75 -26.10
C SER A 70 22.84 6.28 -24.69
N GLY A 71 22.85 5.41 -23.68
CA GLY A 71 22.68 5.78 -22.27
C GLY A 71 21.34 5.40 -21.63
N ILE A 72 20.61 4.43 -22.19
CA ILE A 72 19.40 3.91 -21.53
C ILE A 72 19.69 2.51 -21.01
N PRO A 73 19.39 2.21 -19.73
CA PRO A 73 19.66 0.91 -19.16
C PRO A 73 18.81 -0.17 -19.84
N GLU A 74 19.45 -1.29 -20.17
CA GLU A 74 18.74 -2.49 -20.60
C GLU A 74 17.92 -3.04 -19.41
N ILE A 75 16.70 -3.54 -19.69
CA ILE A 75 15.80 -4.04 -18.66
C ILE A 75 16.49 -5.19 -17.91
N LYS A 76 16.84 -4.95 -16.64
CA LYS A 76 17.36 -6.00 -15.76
C LYS A 76 16.23 -6.91 -15.29
N TYR A 77 16.43 -8.22 -15.35
CA TYR A 77 15.49 -9.22 -14.87
C TYR A 77 16.02 -9.82 -13.57
N GLY A 78 15.17 -9.85 -12.53
CA GLY A 78 15.49 -10.52 -11.27
C GLY A 78 14.97 -11.94 -11.30
N LEU A 79 15.50 -12.77 -12.19
CA LEU A 79 14.98 -14.12 -12.46
C LEU A 79 15.01 -14.99 -11.19
N VAL A 80 13.86 -15.56 -10.87
CA VAL A 80 13.68 -16.52 -9.78
C VAL A 80 13.44 -17.90 -10.40
N PRO A 81 14.20 -18.94 -10.01
CA PRO A 81 13.94 -20.31 -10.44
C PRO A 81 12.52 -20.74 -10.08
N ILE A 82 11.86 -21.49 -10.97
CA ILE A 82 10.46 -21.92 -10.76
C ILE A 82 10.29 -22.69 -9.45
N SER A 83 11.29 -23.50 -9.07
CA SER A 83 11.31 -24.23 -7.79
C SER A 83 11.18 -23.33 -6.55
N GLN A 84 11.65 -22.08 -6.61
CA GLN A 84 11.62 -21.15 -5.49
C GLN A 84 10.33 -20.31 -5.45
N VAL A 85 9.53 -20.29 -6.52
CA VAL A 85 8.27 -19.53 -6.58
C VAL A 85 7.29 -20.00 -5.50
N ALA A 86 7.21 -21.31 -5.24
CA ALA A 86 6.36 -21.87 -4.20
C ALA A 86 6.70 -21.35 -2.78
N ASN A 87 7.96 -21.00 -2.52
CA ASN A 87 8.42 -20.50 -1.22
C ASN A 87 8.29 -18.98 -1.06
N MET A 88 7.89 -18.28 -2.13
CA MET A 88 7.76 -16.82 -2.11
C MET A 88 6.43 -16.38 -1.50
N LYS A 89 6.42 -15.20 -0.88
CA LYS A 89 5.21 -14.65 -0.26
C LYS A 89 4.08 -14.52 -1.29
N PRO A 90 2.83 -14.88 -0.94
CA PRO A 90 1.71 -14.70 -1.84
C PRO A 90 1.56 -13.22 -2.19
N LYS A 91 1.21 -12.95 -3.45
CA LYS A 91 1.07 -11.62 -4.07
C LYS A 91 2.38 -10.85 -4.28
N ALA A 92 3.54 -11.46 -4.07
CA ALA A 92 4.81 -10.88 -4.48
C ALA A 92 4.92 -10.86 -6.02
N ALA A 93 5.63 -9.86 -6.55
CA ALA A 93 6.00 -9.81 -7.95
C ALA A 93 7.29 -10.61 -8.17
N VAL A 94 7.29 -11.53 -9.13
CA VAL A 94 8.41 -12.42 -9.48
C VAL A 94 8.68 -12.35 -10.98
N ASP A 95 9.95 -12.41 -11.36
CA ASP A 95 10.37 -12.54 -12.76
C ASP A 95 10.76 -14.02 -12.96
N VAL A 96 10.20 -14.68 -13.98
CA VAL A 96 10.39 -16.12 -14.23
C VAL A 96 10.64 -16.36 -15.71
N VAL A 97 11.48 -17.35 -16.01
CA VAL A 97 11.70 -17.83 -17.37
C VAL A 97 11.47 -19.33 -17.42
N GLY A 98 10.83 -19.81 -18.49
CA GLY A 98 10.54 -21.22 -18.65
C GLY A 98 10.10 -21.59 -20.06
N VAL A 99 10.23 -22.86 -20.40
CA VAL A 99 9.71 -23.45 -21.63
C VAL A 99 8.25 -23.82 -21.43
N CYS A 100 7.40 -23.45 -22.36
CA CYS A 100 6.00 -23.84 -22.33
C CYS A 100 5.83 -25.32 -22.70
N LYS A 101 5.39 -26.16 -21.76
CA LYS A 101 5.17 -27.60 -22.00
C LYS A 101 3.80 -27.87 -22.59
N GLU A 102 2.77 -27.33 -21.94
CA GLU A 102 1.37 -27.60 -22.23
C GLU A 102 0.57 -26.30 -22.19
N VAL A 103 -0.43 -26.18 -23.06
CA VAL A 103 -1.27 -24.99 -23.17
C VAL A 103 -2.73 -25.40 -23.21
N GLY A 104 -3.49 -25.03 -22.18
CA GLY A 104 -4.94 -25.24 -22.15
C GLY A 104 -5.70 -24.40 -23.18
N GLU A 105 -6.98 -24.74 -23.41
CA GLU A 105 -7.89 -23.94 -24.24
C GLU A 105 -8.26 -22.61 -23.55
N VAL A 106 -8.69 -21.61 -24.35
CA VAL A 106 -9.14 -20.32 -23.82
C VAL A 106 -10.49 -20.49 -23.11
N GLN A 107 -10.52 -20.21 -21.82
CA GLN A 107 -11.73 -20.21 -21.00
C GLN A 107 -12.35 -18.82 -20.96
N MET A 108 -13.68 -18.74 -20.98
CA MET A 108 -14.41 -17.48 -20.79
C MET A 108 -15.07 -17.45 -19.41
N PHE A 109 -14.87 -16.37 -18.66
CA PHE A 109 -15.40 -16.18 -17.33
C PHE A 109 -16.15 -14.84 -17.23
N THR A 110 -17.34 -14.84 -16.64
CA THR A 110 -18.07 -13.61 -16.34
C THR A 110 -17.91 -13.26 -14.86
N SER A 111 -17.36 -12.08 -14.57
CA SER A 111 -17.18 -11.60 -13.20
C SER A 111 -18.52 -11.42 -12.49
N ARG A 112 -18.72 -12.11 -11.36
CA ARG A 112 -19.95 -11.99 -10.55
C ARG A 112 -20.18 -10.59 -9.98
N THR A 113 -19.10 -9.81 -9.80
CA THR A 113 -19.16 -8.48 -9.17
C THR A 113 -19.36 -7.37 -10.19
N THR A 114 -18.73 -7.49 -11.37
CA THR A 114 -18.73 -6.42 -12.39
C THR A 114 -19.53 -6.77 -13.63
N ASN A 115 -20.05 -8.00 -13.74
CA ASN A 115 -20.70 -8.58 -14.92
C ASN A 115 -19.88 -8.43 -16.22
N LYS A 116 -18.57 -8.19 -16.10
CA LYS A 116 -17.65 -8.09 -17.23
C LYS A 116 -17.15 -9.48 -17.61
N GLU A 117 -17.08 -9.74 -18.91
CA GLU A 117 -16.52 -10.97 -19.47
C GLU A 117 -14.99 -10.87 -19.56
N PHE A 118 -14.32 -11.93 -19.15
CA PHE A 118 -12.87 -12.10 -19.17
C PHE A 118 -12.53 -13.39 -19.89
N LYS A 119 -11.51 -13.35 -20.75
CA LYS A 119 -10.91 -14.53 -21.36
C LYS A 119 -9.66 -14.91 -20.56
N LYS A 120 -9.50 -16.18 -20.22
CA LYS A 120 -8.42 -16.73 -19.42
C LYS A 120 -7.75 -17.87 -20.18
N ARG A 121 -6.43 -17.99 -20.10
CA ARG A 121 -5.70 -19.15 -20.58
C ARG A 121 -4.56 -19.49 -19.62
N ASP A 122 -4.34 -20.78 -19.40
CA ASP A 122 -3.40 -21.29 -18.40
C ASP A 122 -2.35 -22.21 -19.06
N PRO A 123 -1.26 -21.66 -19.63
CA PRO A 123 -0.08 -22.44 -20.00
C PRO A 123 0.74 -22.93 -18.80
N VAL A 124 1.34 -24.11 -18.95
CA VAL A 124 2.29 -24.70 -17.99
C VAL A 124 3.72 -24.43 -18.45
N LEU A 125 4.51 -23.79 -17.60
CA LEU A 125 5.93 -23.51 -17.83
C LEU A 125 6.82 -24.45 -17.01
N ILE A 126 7.93 -24.89 -17.60
CA ILE A 126 8.95 -25.70 -16.95
C ILE A 126 10.32 -25.04 -17.13
N ASP A 127 11.14 -25.07 -16.09
CA ASP A 127 12.52 -24.57 -16.08
C ASP A 127 13.52 -25.74 -15.93
N ILE A 128 14.82 -25.45 -15.96
CA ILE A 128 15.92 -26.41 -15.76
C ILE A 128 15.81 -27.21 -14.46
N SER A 129 15.08 -26.71 -13.46
CA SER A 129 14.83 -27.41 -12.20
C SER A 129 13.75 -28.48 -12.31
N ASP A 130 13.18 -28.71 -13.50
CA ASP A 130 12.03 -29.59 -13.79
C ASP A 130 10.78 -29.26 -12.95
N ALA A 131 10.74 -28.07 -12.37
CA ALA A 131 9.59 -27.58 -11.62
C ALA A 131 8.60 -26.97 -12.60
N ALA A 132 7.32 -27.33 -12.46
CA ALA A 132 6.23 -26.83 -13.28
C ALA A 132 5.46 -25.72 -12.56
N VAL A 133 5.11 -24.66 -13.30
CA VAL A 133 4.24 -23.57 -12.83
C VAL A 133 3.17 -23.26 -13.85
N THR A 134 1.95 -23.05 -13.38
CA THR A 134 0.85 -22.55 -14.22
C THR A 134 0.94 -21.03 -14.31
N LEU A 135 1.02 -20.50 -15.53
CA LEU A 135 0.91 -19.07 -15.79
C LEU A 135 -0.50 -18.75 -16.26
N THR A 136 -1.24 -17.93 -15.52
CA THR A 136 -2.54 -17.40 -15.98
C THR A 136 -2.36 -16.14 -16.81
N ILE A 137 -2.83 -16.20 -18.05
CA ILE A 137 -2.88 -15.10 -19.03
C ILE A 137 -4.34 -14.65 -19.21
N TRP A 138 -4.57 -13.34 -19.35
CA TRP A 138 -5.91 -12.75 -19.48
C TRP A 138 -6.11 -11.98 -20.78
N GLY A 139 -7.37 -11.81 -21.19
CA GLY A 139 -7.77 -10.85 -22.22
C GLY A 139 -7.39 -11.26 -23.64
N GLU A 140 -6.80 -10.33 -24.39
CA GLU A 140 -6.39 -10.53 -25.79
C GLU A 140 -5.15 -11.43 -25.88
N ASP A 141 -4.21 -11.30 -24.93
CA ASP A 141 -3.02 -12.14 -24.87
C ASP A 141 -3.40 -13.62 -24.71
N ALA A 142 -4.46 -13.92 -23.97
CA ALA A 142 -4.96 -15.29 -23.84
C ALA A 142 -5.43 -15.87 -25.19
N VAL A 143 -5.99 -15.03 -26.07
CA VAL A 143 -6.49 -15.44 -27.40
C VAL A 143 -5.35 -15.55 -28.40
N ASN A 144 -4.43 -14.59 -28.38
CA ASN A 144 -3.33 -14.48 -29.34
C ASN A 144 -2.16 -15.42 -29.02
N PHE A 145 -2.13 -16.01 -27.82
CA PHE A 145 -1.08 -16.94 -27.41
C PHE A 145 -1.17 -18.25 -28.19
N ASP A 146 -0.19 -18.49 -29.06
CA ASP A 146 -0.03 -19.76 -29.75
C ASP A 146 0.99 -20.65 -29.03
N GLY A 147 0.55 -21.85 -28.65
CA GLY A 147 1.30 -22.81 -27.84
C GLY A 147 2.01 -23.90 -28.63
N GLN A 148 1.91 -23.90 -29.96
CA GLN A 148 2.24 -25.06 -30.79
C GLN A 148 3.72 -25.46 -30.79
N VAL A 149 4.66 -24.58 -30.43
CA VAL A 149 6.12 -24.77 -30.66
C VAL A 149 6.95 -24.83 -29.37
N GLN A 150 6.34 -25.09 -28.21
CA GLN A 150 7.03 -25.05 -26.90
C GLN A 150 7.96 -23.82 -26.76
N PRO A 151 7.44 -22.59 -26.93
CA PRO A 151 8.27 -21.40 -26.91
C PRO A 151 8.91 -21.19 -25.53
N VAL A 152 10.08 -20.53 -25.52
CA VAL A 152 10.65 -20.01 -24.29
C VAL A 152 9.96 -18.71 -23.95
N ILE A 153 9.43 -18.65 -22.73
CA ILE A 153 8.61 -17.56 -22.23
C ILE A 153 9.36 -16.89 -21.10
N LEU A 154 9.57 -15.58 -21.24
CA LEU A 154 10.10 -14.72 -20.21
C LEU A 154 8.96 -13.86 -19.67
N VAL A 155 8.71 -13.97 -18.36
CA VAL A 155 7.65 -13.25 -17.65
C VAL A 155 8.30 -12.29 -16.65
N LYS A 156 7.96 -11.00 -16.74
CA LYS A 156 8.41 -9.97 -15.79
C LYS A 156 7.26 -9.54 -14.88
N GLY A 157 7.52 -9.33 -13.59
CA GLY A 157 6.56 -8.75 -12.65
C GLY A 157 5.29 -9.58 -12.46
N ALA A 158 5.41 -10.89 -12.62
CA ALA A 158 4.31 -11.84 -12.51
C ALA A 158 3.88 -11.97 -11.05
N ARG A 159 2.60 -12.08 -10.76
CA ARG A 159 2.10 -12.12 -9.39
C ARG A 159 2.01 -13.56 -8.91
N ASN A 160 2.75 -13.91 -7.87
CA ASN A 160 2.58 -15.22 -7.22
C ASN A 160 1.20 -15.29 -6.57
N ASN A 161 0.41 -16.30 -6.90
CA ASN A 161 -0.91 -16.54 -6.34
C ASN A 161 -0.97 -17.97 -5.79
N GLU A 162 -1.53 -18.10 -4.60
CA GLU A 162 -1.73 -19.41 -3.98
C GLU A 162 -3.15 -19.86 -4.32
N PHE A 163 -3.29 -20.76 -5.29
CA PHE A 163 -4.58 -21.32 -5.66
C PHE A 163 -4.80 -22.63 -4.92
N ASN A 164 -5.88 -22.69 -4.14
CA ASN A 164 -6.43 -23.91 -3.55
C ASN A 164 -5.58 -24.67 -2.51
N GLY A 165 -4.47 -24.11 -2.01
CA GLY A 165 -3.69 -24.72 -0.93
C GLY A 165 -2.80 -25.89 -1.35
N ASP A 166 -2.69 -26.16 -2.65
CA ASP A 166 -1.64 -27.01 -3.20
C ASP A 166 -0.39 -26.15 -3.45
N THR A 167 0.77 -26.67 -3.06
CA THR A 167 2.09 -26.01 -3.08
C THR A 167 2.61 -25.68 -4.50
N ALA A 168 1.82 -25.92 -5.55
CA ALA A 168 2.13 -25.51 -6.91
C ALA A 168 1.84 -24.01 -7.04
N GLY A 169 2.88 -23.17 -6.88
CA GLY A 169 2.73 -21.72 -6.93
C GLY A 169 2.25 -21.28 -8.31
N ASP A 170 0.96 -20.92 -8.44
CA ASP A 170 0.41 -20.38 -9.67
C ASP A 170 0.86 -18.93 -9.84
N ILE A 171 1.15 -18.52 -11.07
CA ILE A 171 1.58 -17.16 -11.36
C ILE A 171 0.55 -16.49 -12.26
N GLU A 172 0.16 -15.26 -11.94
CA GLU A 172 -0.79 -14.47 -12.72
C GLU A 172 -0.10 -13.28 -13.41
N LEU A 173 -0.34 -13.13 -14.70
CA LEU A 173 0.07 -11.94 -15.44
C LEU A 173 -0.87 -10.77 -15.15
N LEU A 174 -0.39 -9.77 -14.42
CA LEU A 174 -1.16 -8.56 -14.11
C LEU A 174 -1.24 -7.56 -15.27
N LYS A 175 -0.26 -7.60 -16.18
CA LYS A 175 -0.08 -6.64 -17.26
C LYS A 175 0.34 -7.32 -18.54
N THR A 176 -0.26 -6.88 -19.64
CA THR A 176 -0.05 -7.38 -21.00
C THR A 176 1.42 -7.27 -21.43
N ASP A 177 2.09 -6.15 -21.10
CA ASP A 177 3.42 -5.82 -21.62
C ASP A 177 4.57 -6.62 -20.99
N ALA A 178 4.27 -7.57 -20.10
CA ALA A 178 5.26 -8.26 -19.27
C ALA A 178 5.59 -9.68 -19.75
N LEU A 179 4.97 -10.13 -20.85
CA LEU A 179 5.17 -11.43 -21.46
C LEU A 179 6.00 -11.29 -22.74
N LYS A 180 7.21 -11.84 -22.77
CA LYS A 180 8.02 -11.95 -24.00
C LYS A 180 8.07 -13.41 -24.44
N THR A 181 7.49 -13.71 -25.59
CA THR A 181 7.59 -15.03 -26.23
C THR A 181 8.69 -14.99 -27.28
N THR A 182 9.69 -15.84 -27.12
CA THR A 182 10.74 -15.99 -28.14
C THR A 182 10.55 -17.32 -28.84
N HIS A 183 10.20 -17.26 -30.13
CA HIS A 183 9.97 -18.44 -30.95
C HIS A 183 11.27 -19.01 -31.52
N ASN A 184 12.42 -18.37 -31.28
CA ASN A 184 13.69 -18.78 -31.86
C ASN A 184 14.90 -18.25 -31.08
N ILE A 185 15.29 -18.92 -30.00
CA ILE A 185 16.63 -18.78 -29.42
C ILE A 185 17.19 -20.20 -29.23
N PRO A 186 18.38 -20.52 -29.77
CA PRO A 186 19.04 -21.78 -29.46
C PRO A 186 19.33 -21.83 -27.95
N LYS A 187 19.00 -22.95 -27.30
CA LYS A 187 19.07 -23.22 -25.85
C LYS A 187 20.31 -22.65 -25.13
N GLY A 188 21.43 -22.44 -25.82
CA GLY A 188 22.69 -21.93 -25.27
C GLY A 188 22.77 -20.44 -24.93
N LYS A 189 21.87 -19.56 -25.40
CA LYS A 189 21.98 -18.11 -25.12
C LYS A 189 21.26 -17.64 -23.85
N LEU A 190 20.39 -18.48 -23.30
CA LEU A 190 19.56 -18.17 -22.12
C LEU A 190 20.32 -18.38 -20.80
N LEU A 191 21.37 -19.21 -20.82
CA LEU A 191 22.18 -19.59 -19.66
C LEU A 191 23.24 -18.56 -19.25
N LEU A 192 23.46 -17.50 -20.04
CA LEU A 192 24.45 -16.46 -19.76
C LEU A 192 23.93 -15.34 -18.82
N ALA A 193 22.65 -15.36 -18.45
CA ALA A 193 22.04 -14.34 -17.59
C ALA A 193 21.85 -14.78 -16.13
N ILE A 194 22.21 -16.02 -15.79
CA ILE A 194 22.08 -16.59 -14.44
C ILE A 194 23.48 -16.71 -13.84
N ASP A 195 24.06 -15.58 -13.41
CA ASP A 195 25.17 -15.61 -12.45
C ASP A 195 24.61 -15.95 -11.06
N HIS A 196 25.07 -17.07 -10.50
CA HIS A 196 24.64 -17.60 -9.20
C HIS A 196 25.17 -16.78 -8.01
N PRO A 197 24.34 -16.54 -6.96
CA PRO A 197 24.83 -16.47 -5.59
C PRO A 197 24.58 -17.79 -4.85
N THR A 198 25.67 -18.24 -4.26
CA THR A 198 25.95 -19.27 -3.26
C THR A 198 24.85 -19.72 -2.28
N ASP A 199 24.92 -21.04 -2.00
CA ASP A 199 24.64 -21.79 -0.77
C ASP A 199 23.20 -22.07 -0.31
N ALA A 200 22.84 -23.37 -0.30
CA ALA A 200 22.33 -24.10 0.89
C ALA A 200 22.02 -25.58 0.57
N GLU A 201 22.76 -26.48 1.23
CA GLU A 201 22.53 -27.93 1.29
C GLU A 201 21.28 -28.27 2.13
N ARG A 202 20.61 -29.40 1.85
CA ARG A 202 20.54 -30.57 2.77
C ARG A 202 19.79 -31.76 2.15
N SER A 203 20.46 -32.91 2.28
CA SER A 203 20.05 -34.30 2.02
C SER A 203 18.87 -34.83 2.84
N THR A 204 18.10 -35.76 2.25
CA THR A 204 17.69 -37.02 2.89
C THR A 204 17.47 -38.11 1.84
N SER A 205 18.03 -39.28 2.15
CA SER A 205 17.97 -40.58 1.45
C SER A 205 16.55 -41.16 1.34
N CYS A 206 16.34 -42.09 0.41
CA CYS A 206 16.02 -43.51 0.66
C CYS A 206 15.61 -44.24 -0.65
N ASP A 207 16.30 -45.36 -0.87
CA ASP A 207 15.87 -46.62 -1.48
C ASP A 207 15.80 -46.80 -3.02
N ASP A 208 16.54 -47.85 -3.41
CA ASP A 208 16.74 -48.47 -4.72
C ASP A 208 15.44 -48.96 -5.39
N GLU A 209 15.45 -49.04 -6.73
CA GLU A 209 15.14 -50.25 -7.52
C GLU A 209 15.25 -49.94 -9.04
N ASP A 210 15.97 -50.82 -9.73
CA ASP A 210 16.27 -50.82 -11.17
C ASP A 210 15.06 -51.14 -12.05
N VAL A 211 14.81 -50.39 -13.13
CA VAL A 211 14.12 -50.92 -14.33
C VAL A 211 14.64 -50.26 -15.63
N THR A 212 15.57 -50.98 -16.28
CA THR A 212 15.79 -51.23 -17.72
C THR A 212 15.63 -50.12 -18.78
N GLU A 213 16.72 -49.99 -19.54
CA GLU A 213 16.96 -49.30 -20.83
C GLU A 213 15.87 -49.42 -21.90
N GLN A 214 15.74 -48.37 -22.73
CA GLN A 214 15.68 -48.53 -24.19
C GLN A 214 16.11 -47.25 -24.92
N ASP A 215 17.22 -47.37 -25.65
CA ASP A 215 17.82 -46.39 -26.54
C ASP A 215 16.94 -46.09 -27.77
N LEU A 216 16.85 -44.81 -28.19
CA LEU A 216 16.57 -44.51 -29.59
C LEU A 216 17.08 -43.13 -30.06
N TYR A 217 18.06 -43.20 -30.98
CA TYR A 217 18.65 -42.17 -31.86
C TYR A 217 19.78 -41.29 -31.30
N GLY A 218 20.96 -41.46 -31.91
CA GLY A 218 22.23 -40.94 -31.43
C GLY A 218 22.80 -39.74 -32.18
N LEU A 219 23.70 -39.06 -31.47
CA LEU A 219 24.94 -38.39 -31.88
C LEU A 219 25.79 -38.23 -30.58
N PRO A 220 27.14 -38.35 -30.61
CA PRO A 220 27.96 -38.46 -29.40
C PRO A 220 28.16 -37.11 -28.71
N LEU A 221 28.10 -37.08 -27.38
CA LEU A 221 28.47 -35.92 -26.57
C LEU A 221 30.01 -35.72 -26.56
N PRO A 222 30.49 -34.47 -26.48
CA PRO A 222 31.92 -34.18 -26.41
C PRO A 222 32.48 -34.66 -25.07
N ASN A 223 33.60 -35.39 -25.14
CA ASN A 223 34.40 -35.83 -23.99
C ASN A 223 34.75 -34.64 -23.08
N VAL A 224 34.06 -34.53 -21.96
CA VAL A 224 34.59 -33.95 -20.74
C VAL A 224 34.24 -34.93 -19.64
N ASP A 225 35.28 -35.55 -19.06
CA ASP A 225 35.14 -36.57 -18.03
C ASP A 225 34.61 -35.90 -16.76
N VAL A 226 33.34 -36.15 -16.43
CA VAL A 226 32.62 -35.51 -15.31
C VAL A 226 33.24 -35.91 -13.96
N GLY A 227 34.01 -37.00 -13.93
CA GLY A 227 34.74 -37.47 -12.75
C GLY A 227 35.80 -36.47 -12.24
N ASP A 228 36.55 -35.84 -13.13
CA ASP A 228 37.65 -34.94 -12.73
C ASP A 228 37.13 -33.62 -12.12
N ILE A 229 35.93 -33.19 -12.50
CA ILE A 229 35.30 -31.98 -11.95
C ILE A 229 34.74 -32.26 -10.56
N ILE A 230 34.11 -33.42 -10.36
CA ILE A 230 33.60 -33.86 -9.05
C ILE A 230 34.76 -34.02 -8.05
N ASP A 231 35.88 -34.59 -8.49
CA ASP A 231 37.06 -34.75 -7.62
C ASP A 231 37.73 -33.40 -7.29
N SER A 232 37.74 -32.45 -8.24
CA SER A 232 38.26 -31.10 -8.00
C SER A 232 37.38 -30.26 -7.05
N THR A 233 36.06 -30.44 -7.11
CA THR A 233 35.10 -29.72 -6.27
C THR A 233 35.03 -30.32 -4.86
N LEU A 234 35.06 -31.64 -4.72
CA LEU A 234 35.16 -32.31 -3.42
C LEU A 234 36.46 -31.96 -2.67
N ALA A 235 37.56 -31.75 -3.40
CA ALA A 235 38.84 -31.31 -2.84
C ALA A 235 38.84 -29.85 -2.31
N ILE A 236 37.91 -29.00 -2.76
CA ILE A 236 37.74 -27.63 -2.27
C ILE A 236 36.95 -27.63 -0.96
N THR A 237 35.88 -28.43 -0.86
CA THR A 237 35.03 -28.58 0.34
C THR A 237 35.72 -29.28 1.52
N LEU A 238 36.70 -30.15 1.28
CA LEU A 238 37.44 -30.86 2.33
C LEU A 238 38.69 -30.11 2.84
N ARG A 239 38.87 -28.83 2.48
CA ARG A 239 39.96 -28.02 3.04
C ARG A 239 39.66 -27.64 4.49
N LYS A 240 40.69 -27.73 5.34
CA LYS A 240 40.64 -27.18 6.69
C LYS A 240 40.48 -25.66 6.58
N PRO A 241 39.54 -25.04 7.31
CA PRO A 241 39.32 -23.60 7.25
C PRO A 241 40.59 -22.86 7.69
N SER A 242 40.86 -21.74 7.03
CA SER A 242 41.96 -20.86 7.40
C SER A 242 41.64 -20.15 8.71
N LYS A 243 42.67 -19.79 9.48
CA LYS A 243 42.51 -19.00 10.73
C LYS A 243 41.77 -17.67 10.52
N ILE A 244 41.72 -17.18 9.27
CA ILE A 244 41.03 -15.93 8.90
C ILE A 244 39.53 -16.19 8.78
N GLU A 245 39.12 -17.29 8.17
CA GLU A 245 37.71 -17.69 8.06
C GLU A 245 37.12 -17.96 9.45
N GLU A 246 37.85 -18.67 10.32
CA GLU A 246 37.44 -18.87 11.71
C GLU A 246 37.28 -17.54 12.48
N ALA A 247 38.13 -16.54 12.20
CA ALA A 247 38.05 -15.23 12.83
C ALA A 247 36.85 -14.40 12.30
N LEU A 248 36.49 -14.57 11.03
CA LEU A 248 35.34 -13.91 10.42
C LEU A 248 34.02 -14.46 10.97
N ASP A 249 33.90 -15.77 11.13
CA ASP A 249 32.71 -16.41 11.72
C ASP A 249 32.50 -15.96 13.17
N LEU A 250 33.58 -15.87 13.95
CA LEU A 250 33.55 -15.35 15.32
C LEU A 250 33.14 -13.87 15.38
N CYS A 251 33.50 -13.08 14.37
CA CYS A 251 33.07 -11.69 14.22
C CYS A 251 31.58 -11.58 13.87
N ILE A 252 31.07 -12.47 13.02
CA ILE A 252 29.66 -12.52 12.61
C ILE A 252 28.77 -12.87 13.81
N GLU A 253 29.14 -13.87 14.62
CA GLU A 253 28.39 -14.21 15.83
C GLU A 253 28.36 -13.06 16.85
N ARG A 254 29.46 -12.32 16.97
CA ARG A 254 29.56 -11.16 17.87
C ARG A 254 28.67 -10.00 17.40
N LEU A 255 28.59 -9.75 16.10
CA LEU A 255 27.67 -8.77 15.51
C LEU A 255 26.21 -9.18 15.69
N ALA A 256 25.88 -10.46 15.52
CA ALA A 256 24.53 -10.98 15.75
C ALA A 256 24.07 -10.75 17.20
N CYS A 257 24.93 -11.05 18.19
CA CYS A 257 24.63 -10.85 19.61
C CYS A 257 24.45 -9.37 20.00
N THR A 258 25.23 -8.45 19.41
CA THR A 258 25.09 -7.01 19.66
C THR A 258 23.78 -6.44 19.08
N SER A 259 23.38 -6.88 17.89
CA SER A 259 22.11 -6.46 17.28
C SER A 259 20.89 -6.89 18.12
N TYR A 260 20.96 -8.09 18.71
CA TYR A 260 19.92 -8.62 19.59
C TYR A 260 19.78 -7.78 20.88
N HIS A 261 20.90 -7.35 21.47
CA HIS A 261 20.88 -6.47 22.65
C HIS A 261 20.33 -5.07 22.37
N ILE A 262 20.63 -4.48 21.21
CA ILE A 262 20.15 -3.15 20.81
C ILE A 262 18.63 -3.15 20.64
N ASN A 263 18.08 -4.19 20.00
CA ASN A 263 16.64 -4.31 19.76
C ASN A 263 15.84 -4.54 21.05
N ASN A 264 16.39 -5.24 22.04
CA ASN A 264 15.71 -5.45 23.32
C ASN A 264 15.74 -4.21 24.23
N LYS A 265 16.76 -3.34 24.14
CA LYS A 265 16.81 -2.03 24.82
C LYS A 265 15.66 -1.10 24.42
N GLN A 266 15.17 -1.19 23.18
CA GLN A 266 14.07 -0.34 22.72
C GLN A 266 12.70 -0.70 23.34
N LYS A 267 12.52 -1.93 23.87
CA LYS A 267 11.28 -2.39 24.51
C LYS A 267 11.13 -1.99 25.99
N LEU A 268 12.18 -1.47 26.64
CA LEU A 268 12.19 -1.11 28.06
C LEU A 268 12.11 0.42 28.33
N ARG A 269 11.43 1.20 27.48
CA ARG A 269 11.25 2.66 27.67
C ARG A 269 10.15 3.05 28.70
N TYR A 270 10.01 2.29 29.78
CA TYR A 270 9.16 2.66 30.93
C TYR A 270 9.86 2.45 32.28
N LEU A 271 11.19 2.52 32.31
CA LEU A 271 11.93 2.67 33.55
C LEU A 271 12.72 3.97 33.49
N VAL A 272 12.65 4.73 34.57
CA VAL A 272 13.33 6.01 34.82
C VAL A 272 14.80 5.93 34.38
N ASP A 273 15.26 6.90 33.59
CA ASP A 273 16.67 7.08 33.24
C ASP A 273 17.48 7.24 34.54
N LEU A 274 18.11 6.16 34.99
CA LEU A 274 19.15 6.21 36.01
C LEU A 274 20.48 6.36 35.25
N ASP A 275 21.15 7.49 35.46
CA ASP A 275 22.50 7.73 34.90
C ASP A 275 23.44 6.58 35.32
N HIS A 276 24.17 6.02 34.35
CA HIS A 276 25.10 4.90 34.53
C HIS A 276 26.54 5.30 34.19
N SER A 277 26.90 6.56 34.44
CA SER A 277 28.25 7.10 34.20
C SER A 277 29.36 6.40 35.00
N ASP A 278 28.99 5.57 35.99
CA ASP A 278 29.90 5.09 37.02
C ASP A 278 30.36 3.65 36.78
N PHE A 279 30.03 3.06 35.62
CA PHE A 279 30.36 1.67 35.27
C PHE A 279 31.68 1.60 34.50
N ASN A 280 32.67 0.87 35.04
CA ASN A 280 33.94 0.64 34.37
C ASN A 280 33.93 -0.71 33.63
N GLU A 281 33.84 -0.67 32.30
CA GLU A 281 33.60 -1.85 31.45
C GLU A 281 34.73 -2.89 31.50
N THR A 282 35.96 -2.53 31.89
CA THR A 282 37.09 -3.47 31.94
C THR A 282 37.10 -4.36 33.17
N THR A 283 36.53 -3.91 34.29
CA THR A 283 36.57 -4.64 35.58
C THR A 283 35.20 -5.11 36.05
N GLY A 284 34.12 -4.66 35.40
CA GLY A 284 32.74 -5.06 35.71
C GLY A 284 32.24 -4.63 37.08
N ARG A 285 32.89 -3.65 37.73
CA ARG A 285 32.49 -3.08 39.01
C ARG A 285 32.30 -1.57 38.90
N HIS A 286 31.35 -1.02 39.65
CA HIS A 286 31.19 0.42 39.82
C HIS A 286 32.29 0.95 40.76
N ASN A 287 32.84 2.13 40.45
CA ASN A 287 33.85 2.76 41.30
C ASN A 287 33.15 3.46 42.48
N ASP A 288 33.03 2.78 43.62
CA ASP A 288 32.34 3.30 44.81
C ASP A 288 33.00 4.54 45.47
N ASP A 289 34.23 4.88 45.07
CA ASP A 289 35.04 5.92 45.73
C ASP A 289 34.72 7.37 45.29
N GLN A 290 33.83 7.60 44.31
CA GLN A 290 33.48 8.95 43.85
C GLN A 290 32.16 9.52 44.43
N LEU A 291 31.41 8.74 45.23
CA LEU A 291 30.09 9.15 45.73
C LEU A 291 30.08 10.19 46.87
N THR A 292 31.24 10.72 47.28
CA THR A 292 31.31 11.71 48.38
C THR A 292 32.16 12.91 48.03
N LYS A 293 31.61 13.85 47.25
CA LYS A 293 31.96 15.29 47.26
C LYS A 293 31.01 16.10 46.36
N THR A 294 29.72 16.17 46.73
CA THR A 294 28.84 17.24 46.22
C THR A 294 28.89 18.41 47.18
N ASP A 295 29.28 19.58 46.67
CA ASP A 295 29.52 20.78 47.46
C ASP A 295 28.18 21.46 47.80
N VAL A 296 27.59 21.08 48.93
CA VAL A 296 26.23 21.45 49.36
C VAL A 296 26.01 22.97 49.37
N ALA A 297 27.04 23.75 49.72
CA ALA A 297 26.99 25.21 49.74
C ALA A 297 26.68 25.81 48.35
N LYS A 298 27.18 25.18 47.27
CA LYS A 298 26.99 25.64 45.88
C LYS A 298 25.58 25.39 45.36
N ILE A 299 24.90 24.36 45.89
CA ILE A 299 23.52 24.02 45.52
C ILE A 299 22.53 24.95 46.24
N MET A 300 22.77 25.20 47.54
CA MET A 300 21.92 26.08 48.35
C MET A 300 22.00 27.56 47.95
N GLY A 301 23.10 28.01 47.32
CA GLY A 301 23.21 29.37 46.78
C GLY A 301 22.27 29.69 45.61
N LYS A 302 21.68 28.68 44.96
CA LYS A 302 20.77 28.87 43.80
C LYS A 302 19.29 28.95 44.19
N SER A 303 18.94 28.71 45.45
CA SER A 303 17.55 28.77 45.91
C SER A 303 17.25 30.15 46.50
N SER A 304 16.70 31.07 45.70
CA SER A 304 16.04 32.28 46.21
C SER A 304 14.52 32.05 46.27
N MET A 305 13.89 32.30 47.42
CA MET A 305 12.44 32.14 47.56
C MET A 305 11.68 33.09 46.61
N VAL A 306 10.94 32.52 45.66
CA VAL A 306 10.07 33.29 44.76
C VAL A 306 8.91 33.87 45.57
N SER A 307 8.82 35.20 45.65
CA SER A 307 7.72 35.91 46.29
C SER A 307 6.41 35.63 45.53
N GLY A 308 5.46 34.93 46.16
CA GLY A 308 4.20 34.51 45.55
C GLY A 308 3.86 33.03 45.74
N LEU A 309 4.79 32.23 46.30
CA LEU A 309 4.55 30.83 46.68
C LEU A 309 3.36 30.67 47.65
N GLU A 310 3.14 31.65 48.53
CA GLU A 310 2.02 31.67 49.49
C GLU A 310 0.64 31.85 48.82
N LYS A 311 0.60 32.38 47.58
CA LYS A 311 -0.65 32.55 46.81
C LYS A 311 -1.05 31.30 46.04
N LEU A 312 -0.19 30.28 45.96
CA LEU A 312 -0.57 28.92 45.54
C LEU A 312 -1.35 28.28 46.70
N LYS A 313 -2.54 28.80 46.96
CA LYS A 313 -3.44 28.32 47.98
C LYS A 313 -3.92 26.93 47.56
N GLU A 314 -3.47 25.94 48.33
CA GLU A 314 -3.79 24.52 48.31
C GLU A 314 -2.87 23.68 47.40
N LEU A 315 -1.97 22.92 48.05
CA LEU A 315 -1.48 21.64 47.51
C LEU A 315 -2.69 20.89 46.94
N PRO A 316 -2.60 20.24 45.76
CA PRO A 316 -3.71 19.47 45.23
C PRO A 316 -4.21 18.54 46.33
N SER A 317 -5.37 18.88 46.90
CA SER A 317 -5.98 18.05 47.94
C SER A 317 -6.09 16.65 47.37
N VAL A 318 -5.90 15.61 48.17
CA VAL A 318 -6.07 14.24 47.70
C VAL A 318 -7.55 14.08 47.33
N VAL A 319 -7.87 14.41 46.09
CA VAL A 319 -9.23 14.40 45.57
C VAL A 319 -9.68 12.96 45.64
N ASN A 320 -10.79 12.70 46.35
CA ASN A 320 -11.39 11.38 46.45
C ASN A 320 -11.39 10.71 45.05
N THR A 321 -10.98 9.43 45.00
CA THR A 321 -10.82 8.66 43.74
C THR A 321 -12.03 8.79 42.81
N ARG A 322 -13.24 8.93 43.35
CA ARG A 322 -14.47 9.20 42.57
C ARG A 322 -14.47 10.57 41.89
N LYS A 323 -14.18 11.65 42.63
CA LYS A 323 -14.12 13.03 42.09
C LYS A 323 -13.00 13.16 41.05
N ARG A 324 -11.85 12.51 41.25
CA ARG A 324 -10.75 12.48 40.27
C ARG A 324 -11.14 11.76 38.98
N ARG A 325 -11.91 10.67 39.06
CA ARG A 325 -12.47 10.01 37.86
C ARG A 325 -13.43 10.93 37.09
N GLU A 326 -14.23 11.72 37.79
CA GLU A 326 -15.16 12.66 37.18
C GLU A 326 -14.44 13.83 36.49
N LEU A 327 -13.43 14.40 37.14
CA LEU A 327 -12.54 15.40 36.52
C LEU A 327 -11.85 14.85 35.27
N ASN A 328 -11.29 13.65 35.34
CA ASN A 328 -10.69 12.98 34.19
C ASN A 328 -11.71 12.72 33.06
N LYS A 329 -12.98 12.41 33.39
CA LYS A 329 -14.05 12.27 32.39
C LYS A 329 -14.36 13.62 31.74
N ILE A 330 -14.44 14.70 32.51
CA ILE A 330 -14.66 16.05 32.00
C ILE A 330 -13.50 16.45 31.07
N GLU A 331 -12.25 16.27 31.49
CA GLU A 331 -11.06 16.54 30.68
C GLU A 331 -11.03 15.72 29.40
N ARG A 332 -11.28 14.40 29.48
CA ARG A 332 -11.40 13.56 28.28
C ARG A 332 -12.54 14.01 27.40
N SER A 333 -13.66 14.47 27.96
CA SER A 333 -14.81 14.94 27.16
C SER A 333 -14.57 16.25 26.44
N LYS A 334 -13.53 17.03 26.81
CA LYS A 334 -13.14 18.25 26.08
C LYS A 334 -12.50 17.94 24.73
N THR A 335 -11.88 16.77 24.58
CA THR A 335 -11.21 16.36 23.34
C THR A 335 -11.84 15.08 22.79
N LYS A 336 -11.68 14.85 21.48
CA LYS A 336 -12.17 13.59 20.86
C LYS A 336 -11.21 12.40 21.09
N GLY A 337 -9.97 12.67 21.51
CA GLY A 337 -8.94 11.68 21.83
C GLY A 337 -7.75 11.66 20.85
N LYS A 338 -6.75 10.82 21.14
CA LYS A 338 -5.47 10.75 20.41
C LYS A 338 -5.62 10.36 18.94
N ASP A 339 -6.48 9.39 18.66
CA ASP A 339 -6.73 8.90 17.29
C ASP A 339 -7.34 9.99 16.39
N TRP A 340 -7.85 11.05 17.00
CA TRP A 340 -8.46 12.18 16.31
C TRP A 340 -7.73 13.49 16.64
N PHE A 341 -6.40 13.40 16.73
CA PHE A 341 -5.45 14.51 16.96
C PHE A 341 -5.80 15.40 18.14
N ASN A 342 -6.44 14.85 19.17
CA ASN A 342 -6.95 15.59 20.33
C ASN A 342 -7.83 16.79 19.97
N MET A 343 -8.63 16.69 18.88
CA MET A 343 -9.52 17.78 18.47
C MET A 343 -10.42 18.21 19.64
N SER A 344 -10.38 19.51 19.97
CA SER A 344 -11.20 20.14 21.00
C SER A 344 -12.65 20.30 20.56
N ALA A 345 -13.59 20.21 21.50
CA ALA A 345 -14.98 20.61 21.27
C ALA A 345 -15.09 22.13 21.17
N PRO A 346 -15.60 22.70 20.05
CA PRO A 346 -15.89 24.13 19.97
C PRO A 346 -17.00 24.55 20.93
N GLU A 347 -17.01 25.83 21.30
CA GLU A 347 -18.13 26.43 22.02
C GLU A 347 -19.38 26.41 21.13
N THR A 348 -20.48 25.88 21.66
CA THR A 348 -21.73 25.76 20.91
C THR A 348 -22.49 27.07 21.02
N THR A 349 -22.19 28.02 20.16
CA THR A 349 -23.01 29.24 19.99
C THR A 349 -24.27 28.90 19.20
N GLU A 350 -25.33 29.70 19.38
CA GLU A 350 -26.61 29.48 18.67
C GLU A 350 -26.44 29.54 17.13
N GLU A 351 -25.57 30.43 16.65
CA GLU A 351 -25.23 30.55 15.22
C GLU A 351 -24.66 29.24 14.67
N VAL A 352 -23.70 28.66 15.39
CA VAL A 352 -23.06 27.41 14.99
C VAL A 352 -24.03 26.24 15.07
N GLU A 353 -24.92 26.22 16.07
CA GLU A 353 -25.96 25.19 16.16
C GLU A 353 -26.93 25.28 14.98
N ASN A 354 -27.31 26.49 14.57
CA ASN A 354 -28.16 26.72 13.40
C ASN A 354 -27.47 26.26 12.10
N ASP A 355 -26.19 26.59 11.92
CA ASP A 355 -25.41 26.14 10.76
C ASP A 355 -25.29 24.61 10.69
N LEU A 356 -25.08 23.95 11.83
CA LEU A 356 -25.05 22.49 11.90
C LEU A 356 -26.41 21.86 11.58
N LYS A 357 -27.51 22.49 11.99
CA LYS A 357 -28.87 22.06 11.60
C LYS A 357 -29.08 22.19 10.09
N ILE A 358 -28.63 23.29 9.48
CA ILE A 358 -28.74 23.50 8.03
C ILE A 358 -27.91 22.45 7.28
N LEU A 359 -26.67 22.20 7.71
CA LEU A 359 -25.82 21.16 7.12
C LEU A 359 -26.46 19.78 7.23
N LYS A 360 -27.15 19.49 8.33
CA LYS A 360 -27.95 18.27 8.46
C LYS A 360 -29.11 18.23 7.46
N MET A 361 -29.75 19.37 7.19
CA MET A 361 -30.86 19.47 6.24
C MET A 361 -30.44 19.66 4.78
N ARG A 362 -29.12 19.63 4.46
CA ARG A 362 -28.57 19.87 3.11
C ARG A 362 -29.22 19.05 1.99
N SER A 363 -29.66 17.82 2.26
CA SER A 363 -30.31 16.96 1.27
C SER A 363 -31.68 17.47 0.81
N VAL A 364 -32.31 18.37 1.57
CA VAL A 364 -33.65 18.92 1.28
C VAL A 364 -33.56 20.35 0.75
N LEU A 365 -32.48 21.07 1.08
CA LEU A 365 -32.29 22.47 0.70
C LEU A 365 -32.09 22.62 -0.80
N ASP A 366 -31.30 21.74 -1.41
CA ASP A 366 -31.09 21.73 -2.86
C ASP A 366 -31.69 20.47 -3.48
N SER A 367 -32.72 20.65 -4.33
CA SER A 367 -33.37 19.54 -5.03
C SER A 367 -32.54 18.97 -6.18
N LYS A 368 -31.55 19.71 -6.69
CA LYS A 368 -30.72 19.32 -7.83
C LYS A 368 -29.47 18.54 -7.38
N HIS A 369 -28.99 18.79 -6.16
CA HIS A 369 -27.81 18.13 -5.63
C HIS A 369 -28.17 16.93 -4.75
N PHE A 370 -27.71 15.74 -5.16
CA PHE A 370 -27.87 14.52 -4.39
C PHE A 370 -26.75 14.38 -3.36
N TYR A 371 -27.11 14.51 -2.08
CA TYR A 371 -26.18 14.25 -0.97
C TYR A 371 -26.30 12.81 -0.46
N LYS A 372 -25.18 12.27 0.04
CA LYS A 372 -25.20 11.03 0.83
C LYS A 372 -26.06 11.23 2.08
N LYS A 373 -26.82 10.19 2.46
CA LYS A 373 -27.65 10.18 3.67
C LYS A 373 -26.80 10.51 4.90
N ASN A 374 -27.36 11.25 5.86
CA ASN A 374 -26.66 11.57 7.09
C ASN A 374 -26.61 10.35 8.01
N ASP A 375 -25.40 10.00 8.45
CA ASP A 375 -25.18 8.86 9.34
C ASP A 375 -25.61 9.15 10.79
N LEU A 376 -25.59 10.43 11.20
CA LEU A 376 -25.90 10.86 12.57
C LEU A 376 -27.29 11.51 12.68
N LYS A 377 -28.09 11.01 13.63
CA LYS A 377 -29.37 11.64 14.01
C LYS A 377 -29.20 12.84 14.94
N VAL A 378 -28.09 12.94 15.66
CA VAL A 378 -27.79 14.04 16.61
C VAL A 378 -26.73 14.96 16.01
N LEU A 379 -26.71 16.23 16.41
CA LEU A 379 -25.67 17.17 15.97
C LEU A 379 -24.28 16.71 16.48
N PRO A 380 -23.22 16.87 15.68
CA PRO A 380 -21.88 16.45 16.06
C PRO A 380 -21.34 17.31 17.21
N LYS A 381 -20.83 16.68 18.28
CA LYS A 381 -20.23 17.36 19.44
C LYS A 381 -18.84 17.94 19.16
N TYR A 382 -18.05 17.24 18.33
CA TYR A 382 -16.68 17.64 17.98
C TYR A 382 -16.63 17.89 16.48
N PHE A 383 -16.28 19.12 16.09
CA PHE A 383 -16.13 19.54 14.70
C PHE A 383 -15.14 20.69 14.63
N GLN A 384 -14.62 20.95 13.44
CA GLN A 384 -13.79 22.12 13.13
C GLN A 384 -14.31 22.74 11.84
N VAL A 385 -14.36 24.08 11.81
CA VAL A 385 -14.72 24.84 10.62
C VAL A 385 -13.45 25.47 10.09
N GLY A 386 -13.07 25.11 8.85
CA GLY A 386 -11.90 25.64 8.17
C GLY A 386 -12.28 26.42 6.92
N THR A 387 -11.35 27.23 6.42
CA THR A 387 -11.48 27.87 5.11
C THR A 387 -10.63 27.11 4.09
N VAL A 388 -11.19 26.83 2.91
CA VAL A 388 -10.44 26.22 1.82
C VAL A 388 -9.61 27.31 1.15
N GLN A 389 -8.29 27.25 1.30
CA GLN A 389 -7.37 28.12 0.59
C GLN A 389 -7.09 27.52 -0.79
N TYR A 390 -7.48 28.22 -1.84
CA TYR A 390 -7.15 27.80 -3.21
C TYR A 390 -5.70 28.15 -3.52
N SER A 391 -5.04 27.28 -4.29
CA SER A 391 -3.71 27.56 -4.81
C SER A 391 -3.80 28.75 -5.77
N PRO A 392 -2.89 29.75 -5.67
CA PRO A 392 -2.88 30.93 -6.54
C PRO A 392 -2.81 30.64 -8.04
N LEU A 393 -2.49 29.41 -8.43
CA LEU A 393 -2.36 28.97 -9.83
C LEU A 393 -3.69 28.53 -10.46
N TYR A 394 -4.75 28.34 -9.66
CA TYR A 394 -6.08 28.00 -10.16
C TYR A 394 -7.01 29.18 -9.96
N ASP A 395 -7.15 30.02 -10.99
CA ASP A 395 -8.18 31.02 -11.05
C ASP A 395 -9.55 30.33 -11.15
N ARG A 396 -10.27 30.26 -10.03
CA ARG A 396 -11.72 30.26 -10.09
C ARG A 396 -12.21 31.65 -9.79
N GLU A 397 -13.11 32.10 -10.65
CA GLU A 397 -13.79 33.39 -10.66
C GLU A 397 -13.99 33.93 -9.23
N CYS A 398 -13.45 35.12 -8.99
CA CYS A 398 -13.46 35.85 -7.73
C CYS A 398 -14.87 36.25 -7.23
N ASP A 399 -15.95 35.76 -7.84
CA ASP A 399 -17.32 36.19 -7.54
C ASP A 399 -17.94 35.50 -6.31
N VAL A 400 -17.36 34.41 -5.82
CA VAL A 400 -17.84 33.71 -4.61
C VAL A 400 -17.68 34.56 -3.34
N ARG A 401 -16.74 35.52 -3.31
CA ARG A 401 -16.49 36.36 -2.12
C ARG A 401 -17.58 37.43 -1.91
N LYS A 402 -18.26 37.87 -2.97
CA LYS A 402 -19.23 38.98 -2.88
C LYS A 402 -20.56 38.56 -2.24
N HIS A 403 -20.92 37.28 -2.34
CA HIS A 403 -22.18 36.75 -1.79
C HIS A 403 -22.02 36.05 -0.43
N LYS A 404 -20.78 35.83 0.04
CA LYS A 404 -20.54 35.12 1.30
C LYS A 404 -20.93 35.97 2.51
N ARG A 405 -21.93 35.50 3.27
CA ARG A 405 -22.33 36.08 4.57
C ARG A 405 -21.50 35.46 5.71
N ARG A 406 -21.71 35.96 6.94
CA ARG A 406 -20.97 35.52 8.14
C ARG A 406 -21.30 34.06 8.52
N SER A 407 -22.57 33.69 8.41
CA SER A 407 -23.10 32.36 8.73
C SER A 407 -23.83 31.77 7.51
N LEU A 408 -23.89 30.44 7.44
CA LEU A 408 -24.63 29.73 6.39
C LEU A 408 -26.15 30.01 6.49
N MET A 409 -26.66 30.19 7.72
CA MET A 409 -28.05 30.60 7.96
C MET A 409 -28.36 31.96 7.33
N ASP A 410 -27.47 32.94 7.52
CA ASP A 410 -27.67 34.29 6.96
C ASP A 410 -27.65 34.28 5.43
N GLU A 411 -26.83 33.43 4.83
CA GLU A 411 -26.79 33.23 3.38
C GLU A 411 -28.10 32.64 2.88
N LEU A 412 -28.59 31.59 3.54
CA LEU A 412 -29.86 30.95 3.20
C LEU A 412 -31.06 31.90 3.38
N LEU A 413 -31.04 32.74 4.41
CA LEU A 413 -32.07 33.75 4.62
C LEU A 413 -31.98 34.89 3.59
N ALA A 414 -30.80 35.20 3.07
CA ALA A 414 -30.65 36.23 2.03
C ALA A 414 -31.13 35.76 0.65
N ASP A 415 -31.14 34.44 0.40
CA ASP A 415 -31.58 33.86 -0.86
C ASP A 415 -33.11 33.84 -0.99
N SER A 416 -33.64 34.73 -1.83
CA SER A 416 -35.07 34.84 -2.10
C SER A 416 -35.67 33.58 -2.73
N GLU A 417 -34.90 32.83 -3.54
CA GLU A 417 -35.39 31.61 -4.19
C GLU A 417 -35.57 30.48 -3.17
N ALA A 418 -34.58 30.32 -2.29
CA ALA A 418 -34.63 29.36 -1.19
C ALA A 418 -35.81 29.64 -0.25
N GLN A 419 -36.11 30.91 0.04
CA GLN A 419 -37.28 31.29 0.83
C GLN A 419 -38.60 30.92 0.15
N MET A 420 -38.76 31.23 -1.13
CA MET A 420 -39.98 30.90 -1.90
C MET A 420 -40.21 29.39 -1.94
N TYR A 421 -39.14 28.62 -2.21
CA TYR A 421 -39.18 27.16 -2.21
C TYR A 421 -39.60 26.60 -0.84
N THR A 422 -38.97 27.07 0.23
CA THR A 422 -39.24 26.64 1.60
C THR A 422 -40.67 26.95 2.02
N LYS A 423 -41.16 28.16 1.71
CA LYS A 423 -42.56 28.56 1.99
C LYS A 423 -43.55 27.68 1.26
N ARG A 424 -43.33 27.42 -0.03
CA ARG A 424 -44.18 26.53 -0.84
C ARG A 424 -44.21 25.11 -0.25
N LYS A 425 -43.04 24.55 0.07
CA LYS A 425 -42.93 23.19 0.61
C LYS A 425 -43.51 23.07 2.02
N TYR A 426 -43.35 24.09 2.85
CA TYR A 426 -43.97 24.16 4.17
C TYR A 426 -45.50 24.06 4.06
N ASN A 427 -46.11 24.88 3.20
CA ASN A 427 -47.56 24.86 2.98
C ASN A 427 -48.06 23.50 2.46
N GLU A 428 -47.30 22.87 1.55
CA GLU A 428 -47.60 21.52 1.04
C GLU A 428 -47.56 20.47 2.17
N ILE A 429 -46.59 20.55 3.07
CA ILE A 429 -46.45 19.65 4.22
C ILE A 429 -47.57 19.87 5.24
N VAL A 430 -47.92 21.12 5.55
CA VAL A 430 -49.03 21.45 6.46
C VAL A 430 -50.33 20.85 5.93
N LYS A 431 -50.68 21.13 4.67
CA LYS A 431 -51.87 20.57 4.02
C LYS A 431 -51.86 19.04 3.99
N ARG A 432 -50.71 18.42 3.75
CA ARG A 432 -50.55 16.96 3.78
C ARG A 432 -50.79 16.40 5.18
N LYS A 433 -50.27 17.05 6.23
CA LYS A 433 -50.47 16.66 7.63
C LYS A 433 -51.93 16.80 8.06
N GLU A 434 -52.59 17.89 7.69
CA GLU A 434 -54.03 18.09 7.94
C GLU A 434 -54.87 17.00 7.26
N ASN A 435 -54.61 16.73 5.98
CA ASN A 435 -55.28 15.65 5.25
C ASN A 435 -55.03 14.27 5.89
N TYR A 436 -53.83 14.02 6.39
CA TYR A 436 -53.50 12.79 7.11
C TYR A 436 -54.26 12.70 8.44
N ALA A 437 -54.26 13.78 9.23
CA ALA A 437 -55.00 13.85 10.50
C ALA A 437 -56.50 13.64 10.28
N HIS A 438 -57.09 14.26 9.25
CA HIS A 438 -58.49 14.04 8.87
C HIS A 438 -58.77 12.58 8.48
N ARG A 439 -57.87 11.95 7.70
CA ARG A 439 -57.97 10.52 7.36
C ARG A 439 -57.88 9.61 8.59
N GLU A 440 -57.00 9.90 9.53
CA GLU A 440 -56.90 9.13 10.78
C GLU A 440 -58.12 9.32 11.67
N ALA A 441 -58.63 10.55 11.82
CA ALA A 441 -59.85 10.83 12.56
C ALA A 441 -61.08 10.12 11.97
N THR A 442 -61.22 10.14 10.65
CA THR A 442 -62.32 9.44 9.96
C THR A 442 -62.24 7.91 10.09
N LYS A 443 -61.03 7.33 10.05
CA LYS A 443 -60.83 5.89 10.36
C LYS A 443 -61.22 5.56 11.80
N ALA A 444 -60.81 6.38 12.76
CA ALA A 444 -61.15 6.20 14.17
C ALA A 444 -62.67 6.23 14.39
N MET A 445 -63.37 7.21 13.80
CA MET A 445 -64.84 7.28 13.84
C MET A 445 -65.51 6.06 13.21
N ARG A 446 -65.02 5.56 12.08
CA ARG A 446 -65.56 4.35 11.44
C ARG A 446 -65.38 3.10 12.30
N LYS A 447 -64.26 2.97 13.02
CA LYS A 447 -64.03 1.86 13.97
C LYS A 447 -65.00 1.90 15.14
N LEU A 448 -65.23 3.09 15.72
CA LEU A 448 -66.19 3.27 16.82
C LEU A 448 -67.61 2.91 16.39
N LYS A 449 -68.05 3.32 15.20
CA LYS A 449 -69.37 2.96 14.64
C LYS A 449 -69.55 1.47 14.31
N LYS A 450 -68.47 0.68 14.25
CA LYS A 450 -68.54 -0.76 13.96
C LYS A 450 -68.59 -1.60 15.24
N ASN A 451 -68.28 -1.00 16.39
CA ASN A 451 -68.20 -1.66 17.69
C ASN A 451 -69.43 -1.38 18.59
N ASN A 452 -70.28 -0.42 18.20
CA ASN A 452 -71.64 -0.25 18.69
C ASN A 452 -72.60 -0.81 17.64
#